data_AF-A0A167EUF3-F1
#
_entry.id   AF-A0A167EUF3-F1
#
_cell.length_a   1.000
_cell.length_b   1.000
_cell.length_c   1.000
_cell.angle_alpha   90.00
_cell.angle_beta   90.00
_cell.angle_gamma   90.00
#
_symmetry.space_group_name_H-M   'P 1'
#
loop_
_entity.id
_entity.type
_entity.pdbx_description
1 polymer ?
#
loop_
_entity_poly.entity_id
_entity_poly.type
_entity_poly.pdbx_seq_one_letter_code
_entity_poly.pdbx_strand_id
1 'polypeptide(L)'
;MVSISSKECPNLKTALKLIVARLTESQSAQGGSAAEDNVADEEKDEDLEGEDVPMGANDIRYDRRLRYDLDILAQWCNKQVRSEAVTSLDQLRIVISIQDADSFQVSILTGLIEMMQSYITTIPLKLMLNVATSLEVFQEKLPRKCIRLLRGKAFQAQMAEGIMKILRETLFKYDESTLLLSPDLFNSLVHRQKQSLESVDTFISSLKYIFMAHYYSNPFSVLTTGNEHVNGFITSQHLRALRMLPSFKTFVERKLEQGSYSEAAKLLEDDDYLKSLISISIEEFREYARNVLSSIEIIIQLEQSLGYEESCEFRNTMDLYPAALSGELINLPKGRRGTTFIDSLISKVRKLDDESEMPFIVDQLETICHDDKSGVAWDIYSRFQEKCHSALDASQPLNMANIFADTLETHFKFALVSYKEMFLYEVLLSDLFTLQENVFLPTYRGALELGLSNPKHYWGDVTESTAQAPHISVLYQLYRESSVFINIFDYYSVFKGLIHRPDNLADDEWDRKSLAWFLQGIAELKFIGIIRDSKRKFECVEKIAWKDL
;
A
#
# COMPACT_ATOMS: atom_id res chain seq x y z
N MET A 1 11.60 -20.23 20.50
CA MET A 1 11.19 -20.47 19.09
C MET A 1 12.35 -20.00 18.24
N VAL A 2 12.80 -20.78 17.27
CA VAL A 2 13.89 -20.39 16.36
C VAL A 2 13.35 -20.31 14.94
N SER A 3 13.53 -19.15 14.32
CA SER A 3 13.23 -18.94 12.90
C SER A 3 14.45 -19.20 12.04
N ILE A 4 14.24 -19.74 10.84
CA ILE A 4 15.28 -20.00 9.84
C ILE A 4 14.76 -19.57 8.47
N SER A 5 15.58 -18.84 7.71
CA SER A 5 15.32 -18.50 6.31
C SER A 5 16.15 -19.36 5.35
N SER A 6 15.63 -19.52 4.12
CA SER A 6 16.30 -20.25 3.05
C SER A 6 17.63 -19.61 2.66
N LYS A 7 17.75 -18.28 2.73
CA LYS A 7 18.97 -17.54 2.40
C LYS A 7 20.12 -17.82 3.38
N GLU A 8 19.80 -18.07 4.64
CA GLU A 8 20.78 -18.35 5.70
C GLU A 8 21.30 -19.79 5.64
N CYS A 9 20.60 -20.67 4.91
CA CYS A 9 20.82 -22.12 4.92
C CYS A 9 21.17 -22.69 3.54
N PRO A 10 22.36 -22.38 2.98
CA PRO A 10 22.80 -22.97 1.72
C PRO A 10 23.13 -24.46 1.86
N ASN A 11 23.49 -24.94 3.07
CA ASN A 11 23.88 -26.32 3.33
C ASN A 11 23.22 -26.87 4.60
N LEU A 12 23.08 -28.20 4.70
CA LEU A 12 22.54 -28.85 5.90
C LEU A 12 23.37 -28.54 7.16
N LYS A 13 24.72 -28.50 7.02
CA LYS A 13 25.64 -28.18 8.12
C LYS A 13 25.41 -26.76 8.67
N THR A 14 25.18 -25.78 7.80
CA THR A 14 24.94 -24.40 8.23
C THR A 14 23.57 -24.26 8.88
N ALA A 15 22.55 -24.95 8.36
CA ALA A 15 21.23 -25.00 8.97
C ALA A 15 21.26 -25.57 10.39
N LEU A 16 21.95 -26.70 10.60
CA LEU A 16 22.09 -27.31 11.92
C LEU A 16 22.92 -26.45 12.88
N LYS A 17 24.02 -25.86 12.41
CA LYS A 17 24.82 -24.91 13.22
C LYS A 17 23.97 -23.72 13.69
N LEU A 18 23.16 -23.14 12.79
CA LEU A 18 22.26 -22.03 13.12
C LEU A 18 21.17 -22.43 14.11
N ILE A 19 20.58 -23.62 13.96
CA ILE A 19 19.59 -24.16 14.91
C ILE A 19 20.21 -24.28 16.30
N VAL A 20 21.37 -24.92 16.39
CA VAL A 20 22.06 -25.16 17.67
C VAL A 20 22.45 -23.82 18.29
N ALA A 21 23.13 -22.94 17.55
CA ALA A 21 23.56 -21.64 18.04
C ALA A 21 22.38 -20.80 18.54
N ARG A 22 21.31 -20.63 17.73
CA ARG A 22 20.15 -19.83 18.11
C ARG A 22 19.40 -20.42 19.31
N LEU A 23 19.33 -21.75 19.45
CA LEU A 23 18.69 -22.38 20.61
C LEU A 23 19.53 -22.28 21.89
N THR A 24 20.87 -22.32 21.78
CA THR A 24 21.75 -22.15 22.94
C THR A 24 21.89 -20.69 23.37
N GLU A 25 21.89 -19.74 22.43
CA GLU A 25 22.09 -18.30 22.69
C GLU A 25 20.80 -17.57 23.09
N SER A 26 19.64 -18.03 22.63
CA SER A 26 18.36 -17.38 22.97
C SER A 26 17.99 -17.41 24.46
N GLN A 27 18.70 -18.20 25.28
CA GLN A 27 18.61 -18.10 26.74
C GLN A 27 19.73 -17.31 27.41
N SER A 28 20.91 -17.14 26.80
CA SER A 28 21.94 -16.23 27.34
C SER A 28 21.50 -14.76 27.23
N ALA A 29 20.66 -14.42 26.26
CA ALA A 29 20.14 -13.05 26.07
C ALA A 29 19.12 -12.59 27.14
N GLN A 30 18.53 -13.49 27.94
CA GLN A 30 17.70 -13.08 29.09
C GLN A 30 18.54 -12.69 30.32
N GLY A 31 19.86 -12.81 30.25
CA GLY A 31 20.80 -12.40 31.29
C GLY A 31 21.98 -11.62 30.73
N GLY A 32 21.75 -10.37 30.29
CA GLY A 32 22.81 -9.38 30.10
C GLY A 32 23.04 -8.92 28.66
N SER A 33 22.75 -7.62 28.46
CA SER A 33 23.21 -6.68 27.43
C SER A 33 23.68 -7.19 26.06
N ALA A 34 22.97 -6.69 25.05
CA ALA A 34 23.37 -6.46 23.66
C ALA A 34 24.88 -6.50 23.38
N ALA A 35 25.28 -7.41 22.49
CA ALA A 35 26.50 -7.30 21.70
C ALA A 35 26.16 -7.68 20.26
N GLU A 36 26.57 -6.78 19.37
CA GLU A 36 26.19 -6.64 17.98
C GLU A 36 26.68 -7.77 17.08
N ASP A 37 25.95 -7.94 15.99
CA ASP A 37 26.29 -8.70 14.79
C ASP A 37 27.73 -8.46 14.35
N ASN A 38 28.53 -9.53 14.32
CA ASN A 38 29.72 -9.62 13.46
C ASN A 38 29.86 -11.07 12.99
N VAL A 39 29.21 -11.38 11.87
CA VAL A 39 29.56 -12.54 11.05
C VAL A 39 30.79 -12.13 10.24
N ALA A 40 31.97 -12.26 10.85
CA ALA A 40 33.23 -12.23 10.15
C ALA A 40 33.71 -13.67 9.92
N ASP A 41 34.15 -13.91 8.69
CA ASP A 41 34.70 -15.15 8.17
C ASP A 41 35.75 -15.78 9.10
N GLU A 42 35.60 -17.05 9.42
CA GLU A 42 36.70 -17.90 9.87
C GLU A 42 36.66 -19.23 9.12
N GLU A 43 37.20 -19.21 7.89
CA GLU A 43 38.01 -20.31 7.40
C GLU A 43 39.38 -20.20 8.06
N LYS A 44 39.68 -21.11 8.99
CA LYS A 44 41.04 -21.54 9.39
C LYS A 44 40.91 -22.69 10.40
N ASP A 45 40.76 -23.90 9.87
CA ASP A 45 41.28 -25.09 10.52
C ASP A 45 42.79 -25.10 10.25
N GLU A 46 43.62 -25.01 11.30
CA GLU A 46 44.95 -25.66 11.39
C GLU A 46 45.60 -25.35 12.76
N ASP A 47 45.84 -26.43 13.50
CA ASP A 47 46.96 -26.74 14.40
C ASP A 47 47.51 -25.67 15.36
N LEU A 48 47.26 -25.81 16.67
CA LEU A 48 48.25 -25.48 17.70
C LEU A 48 48.12 -26.39 18.94
N GLU A 49 49.23 -27.08 19.24
CA GLU A 49 49.48 -27.95 20.39
C GLU A 49 49.66 -27.15 21.70
N GLY A 50 49.19 -27.74 22.81
CA GLY A 50 49.81 -27.71 24.15
C GLY A 50 50.02 -26.39 24.89
N GLU A 51 49.22 -26.14 25.92
CA GLU A 51 49.70 -25.61 27.21
C GLU A 51 48.67 -25.83 28.35
N ASP A 52 49.12 -26.40 29.47
CA ASP A 52 48.35 -26.72 30.68
C ASP A 52 48.06 -25.46 31.52
N VAL A 53 46.78 -25.12 31.75
CA VAL A 53 46.33 -24.09 32.72
C VAL A 53 45.06 -24.57 33.45
N PRO A 54 44.92 -24.36 34.78
CA PRO A 54 44.11 -25.21 35.64
C PRO A 54 42.60 -24.94 35.65
N MET A 55 41.86 -26.02 35.96
CA MET A 55 40.40 -26.16 36.04
C MET A 55 39.68 -25.10 36.89
N GLY A 56 38.63 -24.52 36.30
CA GLY A 56 37.56 -23.84 37.02
C GLY A 56 36.70 -22.94 36.12
N ALA A 57 35.47 -23.37 35.85
CA ALA A 57 34.33 -22.54 35.39
C ALA A 57 34.12 -22.23 33.89
N ASN A 58 34.53 -23.08 32.93
CA ASN A 58 34.12 -22.92 31.51
C ASN A 58 33.92 -24.27 30.79
N ASP A 59 32.92 -25.04 31.20
CA ASP A 59 32.62 -26.39 30.66
C ASP A 59 31.87 -26.38 29.30
N ILE A 60 32.03 -25.32 28.51
CA ILE A 60 31.48 -25.19 27.14
C ILE A 60 32.59 -24.91 26.11
N ARG A 61 33.80 -24.51 26.53
CA ARG A 61 34.90 -24.19 25.61
C ARG A 61 35.71 -25.41 25.12
N TYR A 62 35.49 -26.60 25.68
CA TYR A 62 36.17 -27.83 25.30
C TYR A 62 35.20 -28.98 24.99
N ASP A 63 34.09 -28.71 24.32
CA ASP A 63 33.36 -29.78 23.65
C ASP A 63 34.07 -30.10 22.32
N ARG A 64 34.71 -31.29 22.23
CA ARG A 64 35.36 -31.80 21.00
C ARG A 64 34.37 -32.07 19.86
N ARG A 65 33.08 -31.83 20.09
CA ARG A 65 32.00 -32.08 19.15
C ARG A 65 31.85 -30.91 18.18
N LEU A 66 31.41 -31.26 16.98
CA LEU A 66 31.18 -30.30 15.92
C LEU A 66 30.00 -29.39 16.33
N ARG A 67 30.14 -28.07 16.16
CA ARG A 67 29.15 -27.05 16.58
C ARG A 67 27.75 -27.17 15.91
N TYR A 68 27.56 -28.14 15.03
CA TYR A 68 26.31 -28.43 14.32
C TYR A 68 25.68 -29.77 14.74
N ASP A 69 26.23 -30.42 15.78
CA ASP A 69 25.72 -31.69 16.27
C ASP A 69 24.45 -31.48 17.12
N LEU A 70 23.38 -32.21 16.79
CA LEU A 70 22.12 -32.18 17.53
C LEU A 70 22.26 -32.84 18.91
N ASP A 71 23.33 -33.61 19.14
CA ASP A 71 23.66 -34.16 20.46
C ASP A 71 23.95 -33.05 21.48
N ILE A 72 24.53 -31.92 21.05
CA ILE A 72 24.73 -30.72 21.88
C ILE A 72 23.36 -30.22 22.36
N LEU A 73 22.37 -30.23 21.47
CA LEU A 73 21.01 -29.80 21.76
C LEU A 73 20.30 -30.76 22.71
N ALA A 74 20.46 -32.07 22.51
CA ALA A 74 19.90 -33.09 23.41
C ALA A 74 20.51 -32.98 24.82
N GLN A 75 21.82 -32.73 24.92
CA GLN A 75 22.49 -32.49 26.20
C GLN A 75 22.05 -31.18 26.85
N TRP A 76 21.85 -30.12 26.07
CA TRP A 76 21.30 -28.87 26.55
C TRP A 76 19.87 -29.07 27.10
N CYS A 77 19.00 -29.78 26.38
CA CYS A 77 17.65 -30.13 26.87
C CYS A 77 17.70 -30.91 28.19
N ASN A 78 18.62 -31.89 28.30
CA ASN A 78 18.79 -32.66 29.53
C ASN A 78 19.38 -31.84 30.69
N LYS A 79 20.26 -30.87 30.42
CA LYS A 79 20.74 -29.91 31.42
C LYS A 79 19.61 -29.00 31.92
N GLN A 80 18.72 -28.57 31.03
CA GLN A 80 17.55 -27.75 31.39
C GLN A 80 16.56 -28.49 32.30
N VAL A 81 16.33 -29.78 32.05
CA VAL A 81 15.51 -30.64 32.91
C VAL A 81 16.16 -30.89 34.28
N ARG A 82 17.51 -30.92 34.33
CA ARG A 82 18.27 -31.07 35.59
C ARG A 82 18.38 -29.79 36.41
N SER A 83 18.21 -28.62 35.79
CA SER A 83 18.33 -27.31 36.44
C SER A 83 17.03 -26.79 37.08
N GLU A 84 16.03 -27.66 37.31
CA GLU A 84 14.73 -27.35 37.95
C GLU A 84 13.85 -26.28 37.28
N ALA A 85 14.16 -25.85 36.04
CA ALA A 85 13.29 -24.91 35.30
C ALA A 85 12.02 -25.59 34.74
N VAL A 86 12.03 -26.91 34.54
CA VAL A 86 10.93 -27.68 33.91
C VAL A 86 10.85 -29.08 34.52
N THR A 87 9.65 -29.55 34.88
CA THR A 87 9.44 -30.78 35.68
C THR A 87 9.47 -32.08 34.85
N SER A 88 9.36 -32.00 33.51
CA SER A 88 9.53 -33.14 32.59
C SER A 88 9.96 -32.69 31.19
N LEU A 89 10.62 -33.58 30.44
CA LEU A 89 10.96 -33.36 29.01
C LEU A 89 9.72 -33.00 28.17
N ASP A 90 8.54 -33.50 28.55
CA ASP A 90 7.27 -33.29 27.83
C ASP A 90 6.74 -31.83 27.91
N GLN A 91 7.22 -31.05 28.87
CA GLN A 91 6.83 -29.64 29.01
C GLN A 91 7.70 -28.70 28.16
N LEU A 92 8.91 -29.14 27.78
CA LEU A 92 9.77 -28.37 26.90
C LEU A 92 9.20 -28.41 25.47
N ARG A 93 8.99 -27.26 24.84
CA ARG A 93 8.48 -27.17 23.46
C ARG A 93 9.46 -26.39 22.61
N ILE A 94 10.27 -27.09 21.82
CA ILE A 94 11.17 -26.44 20.87
C ILE A 94 10.45 -26.31 19.54
N VAL A 95 10.09 -25.08 19.18
CA VAL A 95 9.48 -24.78 17.89
C VAL A 95 10.55 -24.24 16.95
N ILE A 96 10.77 -24.95 15.85
CA ILE A 96 11.58 -24.49 14.71
C ILE A 96 10.62 -24.00 13.63
N SER A 97 10.75 -22.73 13.25
CA SER A 97 9.94 -22.08 12.23
C SER A 97 10.77 -21.85 10.97
N ILE A 98 10.36 -22.44 9.86
CA ILE A 98 10.94 -22.21 8.55
C ILE A 98 10.09 -21.15 7.85
N GLN A 99 10.66 -19.97 7.63
CA GLN A 99 9.92 -18.81 7.10
C GLN A 99 9.58 -18.92 5.60
N ASP A 100 10.48 -19.53 4.81
CA ASP A 100 10.36 -19.59 3.35
C ASP A 100 10.43 -21.03 2.83
N ALA A 101 9.51 -21.91 3.26
CA ALA A 101 9.60 -23.34 2.94
C ALA A 101 9.59 -23.62 1.42
N ASP A 102 8.92 -22.78 0.64
CA ASP A 102 8.87 -22.85 -0.83
C ASP A 102 10.19 -22.50 -1.52
N SER A 103 11.04 -21.70 -0.89
CA SER A 103 12.36 -21.34 -1.44
C SER A 103 13.48 -22.28 -1.00
N PHE A 104 13.25 -23.12 0.01
CA PHE A 104 14.24 -24.11 0.44
C PHE A 104 14.52 -25.16 -0.63
N GLN A 105 15.80 -25.50 -0.80
CA GLN A 105 16.19 -26.63 -1.63
C GLN A 105 15.65 -27.94 -1.03
N VAL A 106 14.98 -28.74 -1.84
CA VAL A 106 14.30 -29.98 -1.40
C VAL A 106 15.25 -30.90 -0.65
N SER A 107 16.46 -31.11 -1.16
CA SER A 107 17.45 -32.00 -0.54
C SER A 107 17.85 -31.61 0.90
N ILE A 108 17.94 -30.30 1.18
CA ILE A 108 18.30 -29.79 2.49
C ILE A 108 17.12 -29.94 3.45
N LEU A 109 15.91 -29.57 3.00
CA LEU A 109 14.71 -29.68 3.80
C LEU A 109 14.40 -31.14 4.17
N THR A 110 14.58 -32.07 3.22
CA THR A 110 14.40 -33.50 3.48
C THR A 110 15.43 -34.03 4.46
N GLY A 111 16.71 -33.66 4.29
CA GLY A 111 17.77 -34.06 5.21
C GLY A 111 17.54 -33.51 6.62
N LEU A 112 17.07 -32.27 6.73
CA LEU A 112 16.75 -31.65 8.02
C LEU A 112 15.58 -32.34 8.71
N ILE A 113 14.50 -32.66 7.99
CA ILE A 113 13.36 -33.38 8.55
C ILE A 113 13.75 -34.80 8.97
N GLU A 114 14.55 -35.52 8.17
CA GLU A 114 15.04 -36.85 8.51
C GLU A 114 15.92 -36.82 9.77
N MET A 115 16.83 -35.84 9.87
CA MET A 115 17.65 -35.65 11.08
C MET A 115 16.79 -35.31 12.29
N MET A 116 15.87 -34.35 12.20
CA MET A 116 14.99 -33.99 13.31
C MET A 116 14.12 -35.17 13.77
N GLN A 117 13.67 -36.01 12.83
CA GLN A 117 12.89 -37.20 13.15
C GLN A 117 13.70 -38.23 13.95
N SER A 118 14.99 -38.41 13.63
CA SER A 118 15.86 -39.33 14.38
C SER A 118 16.03 -38.91 15.85
N TYR A 119 15.96 -37.61 16.12
CA TYR A 119 16.12 -37.01 17.45
C TYR A 119 14.80 -36.69 18.17
N ILE A 120 13.64 -37.08 17.62
CA ILE A 120 12.34 -36.72 18.19
C ILE A 120 12.07 -37.34 19.57
N THR A 121 12.73 -38.47 19.87
CA THR A 121 12.63 -39.16 21.18
C THR A 121 13.44 -38.45 22.26
N THR A 122 14.50 -37.75 21.88
CA THR A 122 15.41 -37.04 22.78
C THR A 122 15.07 -35.56 22.91
N ILE A 123 14.48 -34.97 21.88
CA ILE A 123 14.20 -33.53 21.80
C ILE A 123 12.73 -33.34 21.36
N PRO A 124 11.89 -32.66 22.17
CA PRO A 124 10.49 -32.39 21.84
C PRO A 124 10.38 -31.26 20.80
N LEU A 125 10.67 -31.61 19.54
CA LEU A 125 10.69 -30.71 18.39
C LEU A 125 9.30 -30.58 17.76
N LYS A 126 8.91 -29.33 17.46
CA LYS A 126 7.76 -29.00 16.61
C LYS A 126 8.23 -28.15 15.45
N LEU A 127 7.82 -28.52 14.24
CA LEU A 127 8.17 -27.82 13.01
C LEU A 127 6.98 -26.96 12.56
N MET A 128 7.22 -25.67 12.38
CA MET A 128 6.29 -24.74 11.74
C MET A 128 6.85 -24.41 10.36
N LEU A 129 6.06 -24.68 9.32
CA LEU A 129 6.43 -24.41 7.93
C LEU A 129 5.55 -23.29 7.42
N ASN A 130 6.16 -22.14 7.12
CA ASN A 130 5.47 -21.07 6.41
C ASN A 130 5.57 -21.37 4.92
N VAL A 131 4.43 -21.76 4.35
CA VAL A 131 4.26 -22.06 2.93
C VAL A 131 3.49 -20.89 2.31
N ALA A 132 4.03 -20.32 1.24
CA ALA A 132 3.38 -19.22 0.52
C ALA A 132 2.39 -19.75 -0.53
N THR A 133 2.65 -20.93 -1.07
CA THR A 133 1.79 -21.63 -2.03
C THR A 133 0.70 -22.49 -1.37
N SER A 134 -0.14 -23.13 -2.18
CA SER A 134 -1.10 -24.11 -1.67
C SER A 134 -0.39 -25.33 -1.09
N LEU A 135 -1.02 -25.96 -0.09
CA LEU A 135 -0.47 -27.15 0.55
C LEU A 135 -0.21 -28.29 -0.45
N GLU A 136 -1.02 -28.39 -1.50
CA GLU A 136 -0.91 -29.41 -2.54
C GLU A 136 0.40 -29.26 -3.33
N VAL A 137 0.73 -28.05 -3.78
CA VAL A 137 1.97 -27.75 -4.51
C VAL A 137 3.19 -28.03 -3.62
N PHE A 138 3.11 -27.65 -2.34
CA PHE A 138 4.18 -27.93 -1.39
C PHE A 138 4.35 -29.44 -1.11
N GLN A 139 3.25 -30.20 -1.06
CA GLN A 139 3.30 -31.65 -0.92
C GLN A 139 3.95 -32.33 -2.13
N GLU A 140 3.66 -31.86 -3.35
CA GLU A 140 4.29 -32.38 -4.56
C GLU A 140 5.80 -32.14 -4.60
N LYS A 141 6.26 -31.03 -4.01
CA LYS A 141 7.69 -30.69 -3.91
C LYS A 141 8.48 -31.67 -3.02
N LEU A 142 7.84 -32.31 -2.05
CA LEU A 142 8.51 -33.18 -1.08
C LEU A 142 8.46 -34.67 -1.48
N PRO A 143 9.55 -35.44 -1.29
CA PRO A 143 9.51 -36.89 -1.47
C PRO A 143 8.51 -37.55 -0.53
N ARG A 144 7.79 -38.57 -1.03
CA ARG A 144 6.80 -39.35 -0.26
C ARG A 144 7.35 -39.95 1.04
N LYS A 145 8.66 -40.25 1.09
CA LYS A 145 9.34 -40.73 2.31
C LYS A 145 9.29 -39.68 3.42
N CYS A 146 9.58 -38.43 3.10
CA CYS A 146 9.59 -37.31 4.03
C CYS A 146 8.18 -36.97 4.52
N ILE A 147 7.18 -37.00 3.63
CA ILE A 147 5.77 -36.74 3.97
C ILE A 147 5.27 -37.73 5.03
N ARG A 148 5.68 -39.01 4.96
CA ARG A 148 5.30 -40.02 5.96
C ARG A 148 5.85 -39.73 7.36
N LEU A 149 6.92 -38.94 7.48
CA LEU A 149 7.49 -38.53 8.76
C LEU A 149 6.76 -37.32 9.37
N LEU A 150 6.07 -36.54 8.54
CA LEU A 150 5.41 -35.32 8.96
C LEU A 150 3.95 -35.59 9.36
N ARG A 151 3.59 -35.17 10.57
CA ARG A 151 2.20 -35.08 11.01
C ARG A 151 1.80 -33.62 11.16
N GLY A 152 1.42 -32.99 10.05
CA GLY A 152 1.05 -31.57 10.00
C GLY A 152 -0.46 -31.32 10.17
N LYS A 153 -0.80 -30.14 10.70
CA LYS A 153 -2.11 -29.51 10.55
C LYS A 153 -1.92 -28.23 9.76
N ALA A 154 -2.75 -27.99 8.76
CA ALA A 154 -2.71 -26.76 8.00
C ALA A 154 -3.37 -25.63 8.81
N PHE A 155 -2.70 -24.48 8.86
CA PHE A 155 -3.25 -23.24 9.39
C PHE A 155 -3.30 -22.24 8.25
N GLN A 156 -4.49 -21.71 7.95
CA GLN A 156 -4.65 -20.71 6.90
C GLN A 156 -4.59 -19.32 7.53
N ALA A 157 -3.55 -18.55 7.19
CA ALA A 157 -3.43 -17.17 7.61
C ALA A 157 -4.19 -16.27 6.62
N GLN A 158 -5.21 -15.56 7.10
CA GLN A 158 -5.98 -14.63 6.27
C GLN A 158 -5.24 -13.29 6.20
N MET A 159 -4.57 -13.01 5.07
CA MET A 159 -3.84 -11.75 4.86
C MET A 159 -4.76 -10.59 4.41
N ALA A 160 -5.91 -10.89 3.81
CA ALA A 160 -6.80 -9.89 3.20
C ALA A 160 -7.52 -8.99 4.23
N GLU A 161 -7.74 -9.46 5.46
CA GLU A 161 -8.36 -8.65 6.51
C GLU A 161 -7.45 -7.53 7.05
N GLY A 162 -6.13 -7.68 6.92
CA GLY A 162 -5.16 -6.73 7.47
C GLY A 162 -5.36 -5.31 6.93
N ILE A 163 -5.77 -5.18 5.66
CA ILE A 163 -5.91 -3.88 4.99
C ILE A 163 -7.20 -3.20 5.41
N MET A 164 -8.30 -3.95 5.46
CA MET A 164 -9.57 -3.45 5.99
C MET A 164 -9.41 -2.99 7.44
N LYS A 165 -8.64 -3.75 8.24
CA LYS A 165 -8.31 -3.35 9.61
C LYS A 165 -7.51 -2.04 9.64
N ILE A 166 -6.47 -1.92 8.82
CA ILE A 166 -5.67 -0.68 8.74
C ILE A 166 -6.56 0.50 8.33
N LEU A 167 -7.32 0.36 7.25
CA LEU A 167 -8.20 1.43 6.76
C LEU A 167 -9.25 1.83 7.80
N ARG A 168 -9.81 0.86 8.54
CA ARG A 168 -10.75 1.13 9.62
C ARG A 168 -10.12 1.95 10.74
N GLU A 169 -8.93 1.58 11.18
CA GLU A 169 -8.21 2.27 12.25
C GLU A 169 -7.65 3.64 11.80
N THR A 170 -7.28 3.82 10.53
CA THR A 170 -6.59 5.05 10.08
C THR A 170 -7.46 6.07 9.33
N LEU A 171 -8.43 5.62 8.53
CA LEU A 171 -9.23 6.51 7.66
C LEU A 171 -10.70 6.56 8.07
N PHE A 172 -11.27 5.46 8.56
CA PHE A 172 -12.71 5.41 8.88
C PHE A 172 -13.03 5.83 10.32
N LYS A 173 -12.05 5.80 11.23
CA LYS A 173 -12.16 6.44 12.53
C LYS A 173 -11.79 7.92 12.39
N TYR A 174 -12.77 8.81 12.56
CA TYR A 174 -12.54 10.24 12.47
C TYR A 174 -11.84 10.77 13.73
N ASP A 175 -10.61 11.25 13.55
CA ASP A 175 -9.87 12.07 14.53
C ASP A 175 -9.67 13.47 13.93
N GLU A 176 -9.46 14.50 14.77
CA GLU A 176 -9.26 15.90 14.34
C GLU A 176 -8.09 16.11 13.35
N SER A 177 -7.18 15.14 13.27
CA SER A 177 -6.04 15.11 12.34
C SER A 177 -6.25 14.20 11.13
N THR A 178 -7.44 13.61 10.94
CA THR A 178 -7.69 12.72 9.81
C THR A 178 -7.67 13.47 8.48
N LEU A 179 -6.89 12.92 7.55
CA LEU A 179 -6.83 13.35 6.17
C LEU A 179 -7.74 12.43 5.35
N LEU A 180 -8.69 13.01 4.63
CA LEU A 180 -9.49 12.27 3.67
C LEU A 180 -8.71 12.08 2.37
N LEU A 181 -8.97 10.98 1.67
CA LEU A 181 -8.37 10.68 0.38
C LEU A 181 -9.38 10.97 -0.72
N SER A 182 -8.94 11.54 -1.84
CA SER A 182 -9.83 11.74 -2.99
C SER A 182 -10.36 10.39 -3.51
N PRO A 183 -11.57 10.34 -4.09
CA PRO A 183 -12.13 9.10 -4.63
C PRO A 183 -11.21 8.42 -5.64
N ASP A 184 -10.56 9.19 -6.51
CA ASP A 184 -9.65 8.68 -7.53
C ASP A 184 -8.38 8.09 -6.90
N LEU A 185 -7.81 8.78 -5.90
CA LEU A 185 -6.66 8.30 -5.14
C LEU A 185 -6.96 7.01 -4.38
N PHE A 186 -8.11 6.98 -3.71
CA PHE A 186 -8.57 5.83 -2.93
C PHE A 186 -8.87 4.62 -3.83
N ASN A 187 -9.59 4.82 -4.94
CA ASN A 187 -9.86 3.77 -5.91
C ASN A 187 -8.57 3.21 -6.50
N SER A 188 -7.60 4.06 -6.82
CA SER A 188 -6.28 3.64 -7.29
C SER A 188 -5.56 2.75 -6.28
N LEU A 189 -5.52 3.17 -5.02
CA LEU A 189 -4.91 2.40 -3.92
C LEU A 189 -5.53 1.02 -3.76
N VAL A 190 -6.87 0.97 -3.72
CA VAL A 190 -7.61 -0.28 -3.56
C VAL A 190 -7.47 -1.16 -4.80
N HIS A 191 -7.59 -0.59 -5.99
CA HIS A 191 -7.43 -1.29 -7.25
C HIS A 191 -6.03 -1.87 -7.39
N ARG A 192 -4.99 -1.09 -7.06
CA ARG A 192 -3.61 -1.55 -7.01
C ARG A 192 -3.50 -2.75 -6.10
N GLN A 193 -3.96 -2.65 -4.86
CA GLN A 193 -3.89 -3.75 -3.90
C GLN A 193 -4.69 -5.00 -4.29
N LYS A 194 -5.82 -4.84 -5.00
CA LYS A 194 -6.61 -5.97 -5.53
C LYS A 194 -5.89 -6.64 -6.71
N GLN A 195 -5.14 -5.89 -7.52
CA GLN A 195 -4.49 -6.39 -8.73
C GLN A 195 -3.05 -6.86 -8.53
N SER A 196 -2.27 -6.17 -7.70
CA SER A 196 -0.92 -6.54 -7.34
C SER A 196 -0.95 -7.37 -6.06
N LEU A 197 -0.14 -8.43 -6.01
CA LEU A 197 0.14 -9.20 -4.78
C LEU A 197 1.04 -8.37 -3.84
N GLU A 198 0.72 -7.10 -3.64
CA GLU A 198 1.48 -6.17 -2.82
C GLU A 198 1.35 -6.51 -1.34
N SER A 199 2.46 -6.36 -0.62
CA SER A 199 2.50 -6.51 0.82
C SER A 199 1.69 -5.42 1.52
N VAL A 200 1.22 -5.70 2.73
CA VAL A 200 0.61 -4.67 3.58
C VAL A 200 1.59 -3.53 3.89
N ASP A 201 2.90 -3.82 3.95
CA ASP A 201 3.93 -2.81 4.20
C ASP A 201 4.09 -1.81 3.05
N THR A 202 3.96 -2.27 1.80
CA THR A 202 3.94 -1.38 0.63
C THR A 202 2.69 -0.50 0.64
N PHE A 203 1.55 -1.03 1.09
CA PHE A 203 0.33 -0.25 1.29
C PHE A 203 0.51 0.83 2.36
N ILE A 204 1.04 0.47 3.55
CA ILE A 204 1.36 1.43 4.62
C ILE A 204 2.35 2.48 4.14
N SER A 205 3.38 2.08 3.40
CA SER A 205 4.38 3.01 2.84
C SER A 205 3.74 3.98 1.84
N SER A 206 2.77 3.51 1.05
CA SER A 206 2.02 4.38 0.14
C SER A 206 1.11 5.36 0.86
N LEU A 207 0.41 4.93 1.93
CA LEU A 207 -0.34 5.85 2.78
C LEU A 207 0.58 6.90 3.40
N LYS A 208 1.68 6.48 4.03
CA LYS A 208 2.69 7.40 4.60
C LYS A 208 3.19 8.41 3.58
N TYR A 209 3.44 7.97 2.36
CA TYR A 209 3.86 8.86 1.28
C TYR A 209 2.80 9.90 0.91
N ILE A 210 1.53 9.51 0.86
CA ILE A 210 0.41 10.45 0.61
C ILE A 210 0.34 11.50 1.72
N PHE A 211 0.36 11.07 2.98
CA PHE A 211 0.36 12.00 4.12
C PHE A 211 1.56 12.95 4.03
N MET A 212 2.76 12.41 3.82
CA MET A 212 3.98 13.22 3.66
C MET A 212 3.84 14.22 2.51
N ALA A 213 3.38 13.79 1.34
CA ALA A 213 3.25 14.63 0.16
C ALA A 213 2.21 15.74 0.39
N HIS A 214 1.07 15.42 1.01
CA HIS A 214 0.02 16.39 1.34
C HIS A 214 0.53 17.49 2.28
N TYR A 215 1.13 17.11 3.41
CA TYR A 215 1.66 18.07 4.38
C TYR A 215 2.85 18.87 3.84
N TYR A 216 3.63 18.30 2.92
CA TYR A 216 4.77 18.97 2.31
C TYR A 216 4.36 19.93 1.19
N SER A 217 3.43 19.54 0.31
CA SER A 217 3.03 20.36 -0.84
C SER A 217 2.03 21.45 -0.48
N ASN A 218 1.17 21.19 0.51
CA ASN A 218 0.09 22.10 0.88
C ASN A 218 0.51 23.04 2.04
N PRO A 219 0.70 24.35 1.79
CA PRO A 219 1.00 25.30 2.86
C PRO A 219 -0.17 25.48 3.83
N PHE A 220 -1.40 25.16 3.42
CA PHE A 220 -2.59 25.27 4.25
C PHE A 220 -2.78 24.10 5.20
N SER A 221 -1.92 23.08 5.11
CA SER A 221 -1.96 21.96 6.04
C SER A 221 -1.71 22.39 7.50
N VAL A 222 -1.07 23.55 7.73
CA VAL A 222 -0.96 24.18 9.07
C VAL A 222 -2.32 24.47 9.70
N LEU A 223 -3.36 24.69 8.88
CA LEU A 223 -4.72 24.94 9.35
C LEU A 223 -5.41 23.67 9.88
N THR A 224 -4.85 22.49 9.61
CA THR A 224 -5.39 21.21 10.13
C THR A 224 -5.16 21.07 11.64
N THR A 225 -4.14 21.72 12.21
CA THR A 225 -3.86 21.72 13.64
C THR A 225 -4.57 22.88 14.32
N GLY A 226 -5.61 22.57 15.12
CA GLY A 226 -6.19 23.39 16.20
C GLY A 226 -6.34 24.91 16.00
N ASN A 227 -7.57 25.39 16.13
CA ASN A 227 -8.00 26.78 15.90
C ASN A 227 -7.22 27.89 16.67
N GLU A 228 -6.45 27.56 17.70
CA GLU A 228 -5.87 28.54 18.64
C GLU A 228 -4.60 29.24 18.14
N HIS A 229 -3.89 28.70 17.14
CA HIS A 229 -2.64 29.29 16.63
C HIS A 229 -2.69 29.75 15.17
N VAL A 230 -3.80 29.50 14.48
CA VAL A 230 -3.99 29.75 13.04
C VAL A 230 -3.77 31.22 12.66
N ASN A 231 -4.27 32.15 13.47
CA ASN A 231 -4.25 33.58 13.14
C ASN A 231 -2.84 34.22 13.16
N GLY A 232 -1.87 33.59 13.83
CA GLY A 232 -0.48 34.09 13.89
C GLY A 232 0.39 33.70 12.69
N PHE A 233 0.04 32.62 11.99
CA PHE A 233 0.84 32.05 10.89
C PHE A 233 0.34 32.44 9.48
N ILE A 234 -0.87 33.01 9.37
CA ILE A 234 -1.44 33.41 8.09
C ILE A 234 -0.81 34.73 7.62
N THR A 235 0.00 34.65 6.56
CA THR A 235 0.54 35.82 5.87
C THR A 235 -0.41 36.29 4.75
N SER A 236 -0.22 37.51 4.26
CA SER A 236 -0.98 38.02 3.10
C SER A 236 -0.76 37.18 1.83
N GLN A 237 0.39 36.51 1.71
CA GLN A 237 0.66 35.57 0.62
C GLN A 237 -0.20 34.30 0.73
N HIS A 238 -0.40 33.78 1.94
CA HIS A 238 -1.30 32.65 2.18
C HIS A 238 -2.74 33.01 1.81
N LEU A 239 -3.23 34.20 2.20
CA LEU A 239 -4.57 34.67 1.83
C LEU A 239 -4.74 34.81 0.32
N ARG A 240 -3.73 35.34 -0.38
CA ARG A 240 -3.74 35.41 -1.85
C ARG A 240 -3.78 34.03 -2.48
N ALA A 241 -3.01 33.08 -1.94
CA ALA A 241 -3.01 31.70 -2.43
C ALA A 241 -4.36 31.00 -2.16
N LEU A 242 -5.02 31.26 -1.02
CA LEU A 242 -6.37 30.77 -0.73
C LEU A 242 -7.39 31.28 -1.76
N ARG A 243 -7.32 32.56 -2.14
CA ARG A 243 -8.19 33.14 -3.19
C ARG A 243 -8.00 32.49 -4.57
N MET A 244 -6.86 31.82 -4.80
CA MET A 244 -6.59 31.12 -6.06
C MET A 244 -7.11 29.67 -6.07
N LEU A 245 -7.54 29.13 -4.91
CA LEU A 245 -8.01 27.76 -4.79
C LEU A 245 -9.28 27.53 -5.64
N PRO A 246 -9.44 26.33 -6.23
CA PRO A 246 -10.67 25.94 -6.92
C PRO A 246 -11.91 26.04 -6.02
N SER A 247 -11.84 25.55 -4.77
CA SER A 247 -12.96 25.63 -3.81
C SER A 247 -13.39 27.06 -3.49
N PHE A 248 -12.45 28.00 -3.41
CA PHE A 248 -12.77 29.40 -3.19
C PHE A 248 -13.55 29.99 -4.36
N LYS A 249 -13.16 29.65 -5.60
CA LYS A 249 -13.85 30.13 -6.80
C LYS A 249 -15.27 29.59 -6.87
N THR A 250 -15.47 28.29 -6.65
CA THR A 250 -16.81 27.69 -6.66
C THR A 250 -17.70 28.24 -5.55
N PHE A 251 -17.13 28.51 -4.36
CA PHE A 251 -17.85 29.14 -3.26
C PHE A 251 -18.31 30.57 -3.61
N VAL A 252 -17.43 31.38 -4.20
CA VAL A 252 -17.78 32.74 -4.64
C VAL A 252 -18.81 32.71 -5.75
N GLU A 253 -18.68 31.82 -6.73
CA GLU A 253 -19.66 31.63 -7.82
C GLU A 253 -21.05 31.31 -7.26
N ARG A 254 -21.16 30.40 -6.28
CA ARG A 254 -22.44 30.08 -5.61
C ARG A 254 -23.02 31.27 -4.87
N LYS A 255 -22.19 32.04 -4.17
CA LYS A 255 -22.65 33.26 -3.47
C LYS A 255 -23.14 34.33 -4.45
N LEU A 256 -22.56 34.40 -5.65
CA LEU A 256 -23.04 35.26 -6.73
C LEU A 256 -24.39 34.76 -7.30
N GLU A 257 -24.54 33.44 -7.50
CA GLU A 257 -25.81 32.82 -7.94
C GLU A 257 -26.94 33.06 -6.93
N GLN A 258 -26.63 33.07 -5.63
CA GLN A 258 -27.56 33.37 -4.55
C GLN A 258 -27.91 34.87 -4.44
N GLY A 259 -27.27 35.75 -5.22
CA GLY A 259 -27.53 37.19 -5.24
C GLY A 259 -26.82 38.01 -4.16
N SER A 260 -25.89 37.42 -3.40
CA SER A 260 -25.15 38.07 -2.32
C SER A 260 -23.87 38.76 -2.80
N TYR A 261 -24.01 39.76 -3.69
CA TYR A 261 -22.86 40.47 -4.29
C TYR A 261 -21.97 41.21 -3.26
N SER A 262 -22.56 41.70 -2.16
CA SER A 262 -21.83 42.40 -1.10
C SER A 262 -20.92 41.45 -0.29
N GLU A 263 -21.36 40.22 -0.07
CA GLU A 263 -20.54 39.18 0.59
C GLU A 263 -19.40 38.74 -0.32
N ALA A 264 -19.66 38.55 -1.61
CA ALA A 264 -18.63 38.20 -2.59
C ALA A 264 -17.53 39.27 -2.69
N ALA A 265 -17.89 40.56 -2.67
CA ALA A 265 -16.91 41.66 -2.66
C ALA A 265 -16.06 41.65 -1.38
N LYS A 266 -16.68 41.45 -0.21
CA LYS A 266 -15.96 41.34 1.07
C LYS A 266 -14.98 40.16 1.10
N LEU A 267 -15.31 39.02 0.51
CA LEU A 267 -14.40 37.87 0.43
C LEU A 267 -13.13 38.16 -0.39
N LEU A 268 -13.24 39.06 -1.38
CA LEU A 268 -12.14 39.43 -2.27
C LEU A 268 -11.29 40.57 -1.73
N GLU A 269 -11.90 41.51 -0.98
CA GLU A 269 -11.25 42.75 -0.53
C GLU A 269 -10.83 42.72 0.95
N ASP A 270 -11.57 42.04 1.82
CA ASP A 270 -11.35 42.03 3.27
C ASP A 270 -10.61 40.76 3.72
N ASP A 271 -9.36 40.95 4.14
CA ASP A 271 -8.47 39.89 4.61
C ASP A 271 -8.86 39.36 6.01
N ASP A 272 -9.44 40.20 6.87
CA ASP A 272 -9.79 39.80 8.24
C ASP A 272 -11.13 39.06 8.28
N TYR A 273 -12.06 39.44 7.40
CA TYR A 273 -13.27 38.67 7.16
C TYR A 273 -12.95 37.25 6.66
N LEU A 274 -12.02 37.12 5.69
CA LEU A 274 -11.60 35.82 5.18
C LEU A 274 -10.99 34.94 6.28
N LYS A 275 -10.16 35.49 7.18
CA LYS A 275 -9.60 34.74 8.32
C LYS A 275 -10.68 34.18 9.24
N SER A 276 -11.70 34.99 9.56
CA SER A 276 -12.81 34.52 10.40
C SER A 276 -13.59 33.38 9.74
N LEU A 277 -13.74 33.44 8.41
CA LEU A 277 -14.45 32.43 7.64
C LEU A 277 -13.68 31.12 7.54
N ILE A 278 -12.35 31.17 7.40
CA ILE A 278 -11.51 29.97 7.32
C ILE A 278 -11.76 29.03 8.52
N SER A 279 -11.77 29.58 9.74
CA SER A 279 -11.97 28.76 10.95
C SER A 279 -13.35 28.11 10.98
N ILE A 280 -14.39 28.84 10.55
CA ILE A 280 -15.76 28.31 10.48
C ILE A 280 -15.84 27.20 9.44
N SER A 281 -15.31 27.43 8.25
CA SER A 281 -15.40 26.49 7.14
C SER A 281 -14.56 25.23 7.32
N ILE A 282 -13.47 25.30 8.08
CA ILE A 282 -12.74 24.10 8.51
C ILE A 282 -13.63 23.25 9.41
N GLU A 283 -14.29 23.82 10.41
CA GLU A 283 -15.17 23.06 11.30
C GLU A 283 -16.39 22.50 10.53
N GLU A 284 -16.99 23.29 9.63
CA GLU A 284 -18.05 22.81 8.73
C GLU A 284 -17.60 21.60 7.91
N PHE A 285 -16.37 21.62 7.38
CA PHE A 285 -15.83 20.49 6.65
C PHE A 285 -15.55 19.27 7.55
N ARG A 286 -15.08 19.50 8.79
CA ARG A 286 -14.88 18.44 9.78
C ARG A 286 -16.20 17.76 10.13
N GLU A 287 -17.24 18.53 10.38
CA GLU A 287 -18.61 18.02 10.60
C GLU A 287 -19.11 17.24 9.40
N TYR A 288 -18.91 17.75 8.18
CA TYR A 288 -19.23 17.02 6.96
C TYR A 288 -18.49 15.68 6.85
N ALA A 289 -17.19 15.66 7.12
CA ALA A 289 -16.38 14.44 7.10
C ALA A 289 -16.88 13.40 8.12
N ARG A 290 -17.21 13.83 9.35
CA ARG A 290 -17.83 12.99 10.38
C ARG A 290 -19.18 12.44 9.91
N ASN A 291 -20.02 13.28 9.30
CA ASN A 291 -21.33 12.90 8.77
C ASN A 291 -21.23 11.85 7.66
N VAL A 292 -20.28 12.00 6.73
CA VAL A 292 -20.05 11.05 5.64
C VAL A 292 -19.60 9.69 6.18
N LEU A 293 -18.60 9.66 7.07
CA LEU A 293 -18.08 8.42 7.65
C LEU A 293 -19.14 7.69 8.48
N SER A 294 -19.88 8.43 9.31
CA SER A 294 -20.99 7.87 10.10
C SER A 294 -22.11 7.34 9.20
N SER A 295 -22.42 8.02 8.09
CA SER A 295 -23.40 7.56 7.11
C SER A 295 -22.98 6.25 6.46
N ILE A 296 -21.69 6.09 6.14
CA ILE A 296 -21.15 4.83 5.59
C ILE A 296 -21.30 3.70 6.60
N GLU A 297 -20.98 3.94 7.88
CA GLU A 297 -21.15 2.94 8.93
C GLU A 297 -22.63 2.51 9.08
N ILE A 298 -23.54 3.46 9.10
CA ILE A 298 -24.99 3.19 9.14
C ILE A 298 -25.43 2.37 7.93
N ILE A 299 -24.96 2.70 6.72
CA ILE A 299 -25.29 1.94 5.51
C ILE A 299 -24.81 0.49 5.64
N ILE A 300 -23.59 0.25 6.12
CA ILE A 300 -23.04 -1.10 6.29
C ILE A 300 -23.87 -1.90 7.29
N GLN A 301 -24.24 -1.30 8.42
CA GLN A 301 -25.06 -1.96 9.42
C GLN A 301 -26.45 -2.30 8.87
N LEU A 302 -27.06 -1.38 8.13
CA LEU A 302 -28.33 -1.64 7.44
C LEU A 302 -28.20 -2.76 6.40
N GLU A 303 -27.11 -2.83 5.64
CA GLU A 303 -26.88 -3.94 4.70
C GLU A 303 -26.74 -5.28 5.41
N GLN A 304 -26.06 -5.32 6.56
CA GLN A 304 -25.90 -6.53 7.38
C GLN A 304 -27.24 -6.99 7.97
N SER A 305 -28.05 -6.06 8.49
CA SER A 305 -29.38 -6.38 9.04
C SER A 305 -30.36 -6.83 7.96
N LEU A 306 -30.21 -6.35 6.73
CA LEU A 306 -31.06 -6.67 5.58
C LEU A 306 -30.69 -8.00 4.87
N GLY A 307 -29.65 -8.71 5.30
CA GLY A 307 -29.29 -10.04 4.78
C GLY A 307 -28.91 -10.04 3.29
N TYR A 308 -28.27 -8.99 2.78
CA TYR A 308 -27.81 -8.92 1.40
C TYR A 308 -26.59 -9.82 1.15
N GLU A 309 -26.80 -11.05 0.66
CA GLU A 309 -25.67 -11.92 0.28
C GLU A 309 -25.33 -11.93 -1.22
N GLU A 310 -26.21 -11.49 -2.15
CA GLU A 310 -25.96 -11.80 -3.59
C GLU A 310 -26.12 -10.68 -4.64
N SER A 311 -26.50 -9.42 -4.33
CA SER A 311 -26.87 -8.46 -5.40
C SER A 311 -26.61 -6.95 -5.20
N CYS A 312 -25.57 -6.54 -4.47
CA CYS A 312 -25.14 -5.13 -4.44
C CYS A 312 -23.88 -4.87 -5.30
N GLU A 313 -23.88 -3.80 -6.10
CA GLU A 313 -22.72 -3.32 -6.86
C GLU A 313 -21.57 -2.84 -5.93
N PHE A 314 -21.89 -2.47 -4.68
CA PHE A 314 -20.95 -2.06 -3.64
C PHE A 314 -20.95 -3.12 -2.53
N ARG A 315 -19.81 -3.78 -2.31
CA ARG A 315 -19.71 -4.92 -1.36
C ARG A 315 -18.95 -4.61 -0.08
N ASN A 316 -18.14 -3.55 -0.10
CA ASN A 316 -17.17 -3.25 0.95
C ASN A 316 -17.19 -1.76 1.27
N THR A 317 -16.78 -1.42 2.50
CA THR A 317 -16.57 -0.03 2.94
C THR A 317 -15.66 0.75 1.98
N MET A 318 -14.72 0.04 1.34
CA MET A 318 -13.83 0.55 0.30
C MET A 318 -14.57 1.05 -0.94
N ASP A 319 -15.66 0.41 -1.36
CA ASP A 319 -16.36 0.82 -2.58
C ASP A 319 -17.41 1.91 -2.26
N LEU A 320 -17.93 1.93 -1.03
CA LEU A 320 -18.89 2.93 -0.55
C LEU A 320 -18.24 4.30 -0.26
N TYR A 321 -17.02 4.32 0.30
CA TYR A 321 -16.31 5.56 0.61
C TYR A 321 -16.12 6.52 -0.58
N PRO A 322 -15.52 6.10 -1.73
CA PRO A 322 -15.32 6.98 -2.86
C PRO A 322 -16.64 7.43 -3.48
N ALA A 323 -17.66 6.56 -3.51
CA ALA A 323 -19.00 6.86 -4.01
C ALA A 323 -19.76 7.87 -3.12
N ALA A 324 -19.57 7.78 -1.80
CA ALA A 324 -20.13 8.70 -0.83
C ALA A 324 -19.52 10.11 -0.96
N LEU A 325 -18.20 10.20 -1.08
CA LEU A 325 -17.52 11.48 -1.26
C LEU A 325 -17.83 12.13 -2.62
N SER A 326 -17.86 11.35 -3.71
CA SER A 326 -18.18 11.90 -5.04
C SER A 326 -19.63 12.39 -5.14
N GLY A 327 -20.51 11.93 -4.26
CA GLY A 327 -21.96 12.19 -4.29
C GLY A 327 -22.71 11.29 -5.27
N GLU A 328 -22.07 10.23 -5.77
CA GLU A 328 -22.67 9.25 -6.71
C GLU A 328 -23.77 8.39 -6.05
N LEU A 329 -23.80 8.34 -4.71
CA LEU A 329 -24.84 7.61 -3.99
C LEU A 329 -26.22 8.30 -4.08
N ILE A 330 -26.25 9.63 -4.16
CA ILE A 330 -27.47 10.44 -4.34
C ILE A 330 -27.70 10.76 -5.82
N ASN A 331 -26.64 11.14 -6.54
CA ASN A 331 -26.75 11.57 -7.92
C ASN A 331 -26.37 10.43 -8.86
N LEU A 332 -27.28 10.03 -9.75
CA LEU A 332 -26.95 9.06 -10.79
C LEU A 332 -25.75 9.56 -11.61
N PRO A 333 -24.73 8.71 -11.84
CA PRO A 333 -23.65 9.07 -12.75
C PRO A 333 -24.25 9.39 -14.12
N LYS A 334 -23.80 10.51 -14.71
CA LYS A 334 -24.30 11.03 -15.99
C LYS A 334 -24.33 9.90 -17.03
N GLY A 335 -25.52 9.37 -17.33
CA GLY A 335 -25.72 8.32 -18.35
C GLY A 335 -26.38 7.01 -17.89
N ARG A 336 -26.54 6.75 -16.58
CA ARG A 336 -27.34 5.59 -16.11
C ARG A 336 -28.79 5.99 -15.85
N ARG A 337 -29.75 5.23 -16.39
CA ARG A 337 -31.18 5.28 -16.00
C ARG A 337 -31.44 4.21 -14.95
N GLY A 338 -31.86 4.59 -13.75
CA GLY A 338 -32.16 3.66 -12.64
C GLY A 338 -32.58 4.41 -11.37
N THR A 339 -33.03 3.68 -10.35
CA THR A 339 -33.16 4.19 -8.98
C THR A 339 -31.77 4.35 -8.37
N THR A 340 -31.54 5.37 -7.55
CA THR A 340 -30.26 5.51 -6.86
C THR A 340 -30.07 4.34 -5.88
N PHE A 341 -28.82 4.04 -5.51
CA PHE A 341 -28.54 2.98 -4.54
C PHE A 341 -29.26 3.27 -3.20
N ILE A 342 -29.28 4.53 -2.79
CA ILE A 342 -29.99 5.01 -1.61
C ILE A 342 -31.50 4.81 -1.78
N ASP A 343 -32.10 5.15 -2.92
CA ASP A 343 -33.54 4.93 -3.15
C ASP A 343 -33.91 3.44 -3.11
N SER A 344 -33.03 2.56 -3.61
CA SER A 344 -33.20 1.10 -3.51
C SER A 344 -33.15 0.64 -2.05
N LEU A 345 -32.17 1.13 -1.29
CA LEU A 345 -32.02 0.81 0.14
C LEU A 345 -33.23 1.30 0.95
N ILE A 346 -33.63 2.56 0.76
CA ILE A 346 -34.80 3.17 1.39
C ILE A 346 -36.08 2.42 1.02
N SER A 347 -36.27 2.03 -0.25
CA SER A 347 -37.45 1.26 -0.68
C SER A 347 -37.55 -0.12 -0.04
N LYS A 348 -36.43 -0.68 0.42
CA LYS A 348 -36.38 -1.95 1.15
C LYS A 348 -36.53 -1.76 2.65
N VAL A 349 -35.95 -0.71 3.22
CA VAL A 349 -36.25 -0.29 4.60
C VAL A 349 -37.75 -0.05 4.77
N ARG A 350 -38.40 0.54 3.77
CA ARG A 350 -39.85 0.74 3.72
C ARG A 350 -40.68 -0.55 3.69
N LYS A 351 -40.07 -1.68 3.35
CA LYS A 351 -40.71 -3.01 3.27
C LYS A 351 -40.44 -3.88 4.49
N LEU A 352 -39.70 -3.39 5.48
CA LEU A 352 -39.41 -4.14 6.71
C LEU A 352 -40.64 -4.28 7.58
N ASP A 353 -40.70 -5.39 8.32
CA ASP A 353 -41.76 -5.65 9.27
C ASP A 353 -41.56 -4.79 10.54
N ASP A 354 -42.55 -3.94 10.84
CA ASP A 354 -42.54 -3.01 11.98
C ASP A 354 -42.46 -3.71 13.35
N GLU A 355 -42.87 -4.98 13.46
CA GLU A 355 -42.98 -5.70 14.74
C GLU A 355 -41.72 -6.48 15.16
N SER A 356 -40.84 -6.87 14.23
CA SER A 356 -39.70 -7.78 14.51
C SER A 356 -38.35 -7.22 14.06
N GLU A 357 -38.27 -6.62 12.87
CA GLU A 357 -37.01 -6.18 12.27
C GLU A 357 -36.65 -4.75 12.67
N MET A 358 -37.66 -3.88 12.81
CA MET A 358 -37.46 -2.49 13.23
C MET A 358 -36.95 -2.34 14.68
N PRO A 359 -37.48 -3.05 15.69
CA PRO A 359 -36.95 -2.99 17.05
C PRO A 359 -35.50 -3.47 17.14
N PHE A 360 -35.12 -4.46 16.31
CA PHE A 360 -33.75 -4.98 16.24
C PHE A 360 -32.78 -3.94 15.64
N ILE A 361 -33.18 -3.26 14.55
CA ILE A 361 -32.38 -2.19 13.96
C ILE A 361 -32.26 -0.99 14.93
N VAL A 362 -33.33 -0.65 15.64
CA VAL A 362 -33.33 0.42 16.64
C VAL A 362 -32.44 0.08 17.83
N ASP A 363 -32.45 -1.17 18.32
CA ASP A 363 -31.55 -1.66 19.39
C ASP A 363 -30.08 -1.68 18.95
N GLN A 364 -29.81 -2.04 17.69
CA GLN A 364 -28.47 -1.98 17.11
C GLN A 364 -27.97 -0.53 16.96
N LEU A 365 -28.83 0.39 16.50
CA LEU A 365 -28.51 1.82 16.45
C LEU A 365 -28.30 2.38 17.86
N GLU A 366 -29.10 1.96 18.84
CA GLU A 366 -28.94 2.35 20.24
C GLU A 366 -27.62 1.85 20.83
N THR A 367 -27.20 0.63 20.48
CA THR A 367 -25.89 0.06 20.86
C THR A 367 -24.74 0.89 20.27
N ILE A 368 -24.84 1.31 19.01
CA ILE A 368 -23.85 2.18 18.35
C ILE A 368 -23.86 3.60 18.97
N CYS A 369 -25.04 4.11 19.33
CA CYS A 369 -25.19 5.42 19.98
C CYS A 369 -24.68 5.45 21.43
N HIS A 370 -24.49 4.31 22.08
CA HIS A 370 -24.12 4.27 23.49
C HIS A 370 -22.67 4.69 23.75
N ASP A 371 -21.80 4.58 22.74
CA ASP A 371 -20.39 4.96 22.82
C ASP A 371 -20.15 6.46 22.47
N ASP A 372 -20.96 7.08 21.57
CA ASP A 372 -20.83 8.49 21.15
C ASP A 372 -22.16 9.27 21.26
N LYS A 373 -22.46 9.79 22.46
CA LYS A 373 -23.68 10.58 22.76
C LYS A 373 -23.77 11.95 22.08
N SER A 374 -22.75 12.35 21.32
CA SER A 374 -22.70 13.58 20.51
C SER A 374 -22.50 13.28 19.02
N GLY A 375 -22.60 12.01 18.63
CA GLY A 375 -22.39 11.56 17.27
C GLY A 375 -23.63 11.71 16.38
N VAL A 376 -23.40 11.70 15.08
CA VAL A 376 -24.41 11.80 14.03
C VAL A 376 -25.46 10.67 14.12
N ALA A 377 -25.06 9.50 14.61
CA ALA A 377 -25.96 8.38 14.88
C ALA A 377 -27.01 8.72 15.96
N TRP A 378 -26.61 9.44 17.02
CA TRP A 378 -27.52 9.90 18.07
C TRP A 378 -28.47 10.99 17.56
N ASP A 379 -28.00 11.88 16.68
CA ASP A 379 -28.85 12.87 16.01
C ASP A 379 -29.93 12.23 15.13
N ILE A 380 -29.60 11.15 14.43
CA ILE A 380 -30.58 10.39 13.62
C ILE A 380 -31.56 9.67 14.55
N TYR A 381 -31.06 9.02 15.60
CA TYR A 381 -31.87 8.29 16.57
C TYR A 381 -32.82 9.21 17.34
N SER A 382 -32.35 10.38 17.80
CA SER A 382 -33.18 11.38 18.48
C SER A 382 -34.24 11.97 17.54
N ARG A 383 -33.89 12.32 16.30
CA ARG A 383 -34.87 12.80 15.29
C ARG A 383 -35.90 11.72 14.94
N PHE A 384 -35.49 10.45 14.92
CA PHE A 384 -36.40 9.32 14.75
C PHE A 384 -37.34 9.20 15.96
N GLN A 385 -36.81 9.21 17.17
CA GLN A 385 -37.60 9.16 18.40
C GLN A 385 -38.58 10.34 18.53
N GLU A 386 -38.16 11.58 18.24
CA GLU A 386 -39.02 12.75 18.25
C GLU A 386 -40.18 12.60 17.24
N LYS A 387 -39.89 12.14 16.02
CA LYS A 387 -40.93 11.90 15.01
C LYS A 387 -41.87 10.76 15.43
N CYS A 388 -41.35 9.69 16.03
CA CYS A 388 -42.18 8.62 16.59
C CYS A 388 -43.10 9.13 17.72
N HIS A 389 -42.58 9.91 18.67
CA HIS A 389 -43.38 10.51 19.74
C HIS A 389 -44.45 11.46 19.17
N SER A 390 -44.10 12.29 18.18
CA SER A 390 -45.06 13.19 17.51
C SER A 390 -46.18 12.44 16.77
N ALA A 391 -45.89 11.27 16.20
CA ALA A 391 -46.87 10.42 15.51
C ALA A 391 -47.80 9.69 16.49
N LEU A 392 -47.28 9.31 17.66
CA LEU A 392 -48.05 8.80 18.81
C LEU A 392 -49.02 9.85 19.35
N ASP A 393 -48.56 11.10 19.52
CA ASP A 393 -49.39 12.22 19.98
C ASP A 393 -50.48 12.60 18.95
N ALA A 394 -50.23 12.38 17.66
CA ALA A 394 -51.15 12.68 16.56
C ALA A 394 -52.17 11.57 16.22
N SER A 395 -52.16 10.42 16.92
CA SER A 395 -53.08 9.28 16.68
C SER A 395 -53.10 8.75 15.23
N GLN A 396 -51.96 8.79 14.53
CA GLN A 396 -51.80 8.18 13.20
C GLN A 396 -51.30 6.73 13.32
N PRO A 397 -51.58 5.84 12.35
CA PRO A 397 -51.01 4.49 12.36
C PRO A 397 -49.48 4.59 12.32
N LEU A 398 -48.83 4.09 13.39
CA LEU A 398 -47.38 4.16 13.55
C LEU A 398 -46.75 3.18 12.55
N ASN A 399 -46.23 3.71 11.44
CA ASN A 399 -45.39 2.95 10.53
C ASN A 399 -43.94 3.38 10.77
N MET A 400 -43.27 2.66 11.65
CA MET A 400 -41.92 3.00 12.10
C MET A 400 -40.94 2.92 10.92
N ALA A 401 -41.12 1.96 10.02
CA ALA A 401 -40.33 1.80 8.81
C ALA A 401 -40.39 3.03 7.89
N ASN A 402 -41.57 3.63 7.67
CA ASN A 402 -41.72 4.84 6.86
C ASN A 402 -41.06 6.06 7.53
N ILE A 403 -41.27 6.26 8.84
CA ILE A 403 -40.69 7.38 9.58
C ILE A 403 -39.17 7.28 9.57
N PHE A 404 -38.64 6.06 9.76
CA PHE A 404 -37.21 5.79 9.72
C PHE A 404 -36.63 6.02 8.31
N ALA A 405 -37.28 5.50 7.28
CA ALA A 405 -36.92 5.71 5.88
C ALA A 405 -36.87 7.20 5.53
N ASP A 406 -37.87 7.98 5.93
CA ASP A 406 -37.91 9.43 5.70
C ASP A 406 -36.79 10.16 6.47
N THR A 407 -36.50 9.76 7.72
CA THR A 407 -35.36 10.33 8.46
C THR A 407 -34.02 10.03 7.80
N LEU A 408 -33.81 8.79 7.35
CA LEU A 408 -32.59 8.40 6.64
C LEU A 408 -32.46 9.13 5.31
N GLU A 409 -33.56 9.28 4.55
CA GLU A 409 -33.55 10.02 3.29
C GLU A 409 -33.12 11.47 3.50
N THR A 410 -33.69 12.14 4.51
CA THR A 410 -33.32 13.53 4.84
C THR A 410 -31.87 13.65 5.29
N HIS A 411 -31.39 12.67 6.07
CA HIS A 411 -30.02 12.66 6.55
C HIS A 411 -29.03 12.40 5.41
N PHE A 412 -29.24 11.36 4.61
CA PHE A 412 -28.36 11.01 3.50
C PHE A 412 -28.32 12.11 2.44
N LYS A 413 -29.44 12.78 2.15
CA LYS A 413 -29.46 13.94 1.24
C LYS A 413 -28.61 15.10 1.72
N PHE A 414 -28.49 15.29 3.04
CA PHE A 414 -27.65 16.32 3.63
C PHE A 414 -26.19 15.90 3.77
N ALA A 415 -25.94 14.65 4.16
CA ALA A 415 -24.62 14.14 4.48
C ALA A 415 -23.80 13.72 3.24
N LEU A 416 -24.43 13.12 2.22
CA LEU A 416 -23.72 12.52 1.07
C LEU A 416 -23.63 13.45 -0.15
N VAL A 417 -23.59 14.76 0.10
CA VAL A 417 -23.32 15.78 -0.93
C VAL A 417 -21.87 15.65 -1.41
N SER A 418 -21.57 16.04 -2.65
CA SER A 418 -20.21 15.95 -3.19
C SER A 418 -19.23 16.86 -2.42
N TYR A 419 -18.04 16.37 -2.07
CA TYR A 419 -17.03 17.17 -1.35
C TYR A 419 -16.62 18.45 -2.07
N LYS A 420 -16.74 18.49 -3.41
CA LYS A 420 -16.42 19.66 -4.25
C LYS A 420 -17.32 20.87 -3.98
N GLU A 421 -18.43 20.63 -3.31
CA GLU A 421 -19.39 21.65 -2.90
C GLU A 421 -18.96 22.39 -1.63
N MET A 422 -18.03 21.83 -0.86
CA MET A 422 -17.55 22.43 0.38
C MET A 422 -16.43 23.42 0.14
N PHE A 423 -16.34 24.44 0.97
CA PHE A 423 -15.25 25.40 0.92
C PHE A 423 -14.00 24.81 1.63
N LEU A 424 -12.79 25.05 1.08
CA LEU A 424 -11.50 24.61 1.63
C LEU A 424 -11.32 23.09 1.80
N TYR A 425 -12.02 22.28 1.02
CA TYR A 425 -11.84 20.81 1.08
C TYR A 425 -10.39 20.38 0.81
N GLU A 426 -9.62 21.14 0.02
CA GLU A 426 -8.22 20.82 -0.33
C GLU A 426 -7.28 20.81 0.88
N VAL A 427 -7.68 21.40 2.01
CA VAL A 427 -6.89 21.41 3.25
C VAL A 427 -6.91 20.03 3.92
N LEU A 428 -8.09 19.40 3.95
CA LEU A 428 -8.38 18.16 4.67
C LEU A 428 -8.57 16.96 3.74
N LEU A 429 -8.53 17.16 2.42
CA LEU A 429 -8.60 16.12 1.40
C LEU A 429 -7.36 16.15 0.52
N SER A 430 -6.70 15.00 0.37
CA SER A 430 -5.53 14.86 -0.51
C SER A 430 -5.94 14.37 -1.89
N ASP A 431 -5.56 15.13 -2.92
CA ASP A 431 -5.77 14.79 -4.32
C ASP A 431 -4.45 14.79 -5.09
N LEU A 432 -3.60 13.79 -4.80
CA LEU A 432 -2.25 13.64 -5.37
C LEU A 432 -2.11 12.33 -6.16
N PHE A 433 -3.13 12.00 -6.96
CA PHE A 433 -3.20 10.74 -7.71
C PHE A 433 -1.99 10.54 -8.65
N THR A 434 -1.70 11.52 -9.51
CA THR A 434 -0.65 11.41 -10.53
C THR A 434 0.73 11.25 -9.91
N LEU A 435 0.99 11.95 -8.80
CA LEU A 435 2.25 11.92 -8.10
C LEU A 435 2.44 10.55 -7.43
N GLN A 436 1.41 10.01 -6.80
CA GLN A 436 1.46 8.67 -6.21
C GLN A 436 1.67 7.58 -7.28
N GLU A 437 0.95 7.65 -8.40
CA GLU A 437 1.08 6.69 -9.49
C GLU A 437 2.51 6.68 -10.04
N ASN A 438 3.11 7.85 -10.30
CA ASN A 438 4.47 7.94 -10.82
C ASN A 438 5.55 7.38 -9.88
N VAL A 439 5.33 7.46 -8.57
CA VAL A 439 6.32 7.03 -7.56
C VAL A 439 6.25 5.53 -7.29
N PHE A 440 5.04 4.98 -7.17
CA PHE A 440 4.84 3.57 -6.86
C PHE A 440 4.70 2.68 -8.11
N LEU A 441 4.29 3.26 -9.24
CA LEU A 441 4.16 2.58 -10.54
C LEU A 441 4.95 3.33 -11.62
N PRO A 442 6.28 3.47 -11.48
CA PRO A 442 7.09 4.18 -12.44
C PRO A 442 7.07 3.49 -13.82
N THR A 443 6.59 4.21 -14.83
CA THR A 443 6.55 3.72 -16.21
C THR A 443 7.86 4.01 -16.96
N TYR A 444 8.97 3.40 -16.50
CA TYR A 444 10.31 3.63 -17.08
C TYR A 444 10.38 3.40 -18.59
N ARG A 445 9.71 2.35 -19.08
CA ARG A 445 9.65 2.06 -20.52
C ARG A 445 8.99 3.18 -21.30
N GLY A 446 7.82 3.64 -20.85
CA GLY A 446 7.08 4.72 -21.50
C GLY A 446 7.89 6.02 -21.51
N ALA A 447 8.55 6.35 -20.39
CA ALA A 447 9.41 7.52 -20.30
C ALA A 447 10.62 7.44 -21.26
N LEU A 448 11.28 6.28 -21.36
CA LEU A 448 12.39 6.07 -22.29
C LEU A 448 11.93 6.14 -23.75
N GLU A 449 10.83 5.47 -24.09
CA GLU A 449 10.28 5.51 -25.45
C GLU A 449 9.86 6.94 -25.84
N LEU A 450 9.22 7.68 -24.92
CA LEU A 450 8.84 9.07 -25.13
C LEU A 450 10.06 9.97 -25.28
N GLY A 451 11.09 9.80 -24.45
CA GLY A 451 12.31 10.60 -24.50
C GLY A 451 13.13 10.36 -25.77
N LEU A 452 13.23 9.10 -26.21
CA LEU A 452 13.94 8.76 -27.44
C LEU A 452 13.14 9.11 -28.70
N SER A 453 11.80 9.02 -28.68
CA SER A 453 10.96 9.35 -29.85
C SER A 453 10.67 10.84 -30.01
N ASN A 454 10.39 11.54 -28.90
CA ASN A 454 10.05 12.95 -28.87
C ASN A 454 10.78 13.68 -27.72
N PRO A 455 12.08 13.99 -27.89
CA PRO A 455 12.88 14.66 -26.86
C PRO A 455 12.37 16.06 -26.50
N LYS A 456 11.59 16.70 -27.38
CA LYS A 456 10.95 18.00 -27.12
C LYS A 456 10.00 17.97 -25.93
N HIS A 457 9.43 16.81 -25.61
CA HIS A 457 8.58 16.67 -24.45
C HIS A 457 9.31 17.01 -23.13
N TYR A 458 10.61 16.71 -23.03
CA TYR A 458 11.42 16.98 -21.85
C TYR A 458 12.16 18.31 -21.90
N TRP A 459 12.67 18.70 -23.07
CA TRP A 459 13.43 19.95 -23.23
C TRP A 459 12.55 21.18 -23.45
N GLY A 460 11.26 20.98 -23.73
CA GLY A 460 10.37 22.04 -24.20
C GLY A 460 10.67 22.45 -25.64
N ASP A 461 9.81 23.29 -26.22
CA ASP A 461 10.12 23.94 -27.49
C ASP A 461 11.18 25.02 -27.25
N VAL A 462 12.45 24.60 -27.25
CA VAL A 462 13.56 25.53 -27.41
C VAL A 462 13.43 26.09 -28.83
N THR A 463 12.94 27.33 -28.91
CA THR A 463 12.71 28.08 -30.14
C THR A 463 14.01 28.42 -30.83
N GLU A 464 14.63 27.45 -31.49
CA GLU A 464 15.47 27.70 -32.66
C GLU A 464 15.22 26.57 -33.67
N SER A 465 14.82 26.93 -34.88
CA SER A 465 14.63 26.05 -36.04
C SER A 465 15.91 25.31 -36.48
N THR A 466 17.01 25.50 -35.74
CA THR A 466 18.34 24.90 -35.90
C THR A 466 18.66 23.83 -34.85
N ALA A 467 17.80 23.61 -33.84
CA ALA A 467 18.01 22.60 -32.81
C ALA A 467 17.84 21.19 -33.39
N GLN A 468 18.96 20.59 -33.82
CA GLN A 468 19.00 19.23 -34.31
C GLN A 468 18.54 18.25 -33.21
N ALA A 469 17.72 17.26 -33.58
CA ALA A 469 17.34 16.19 -32.66
C ALA A 469 18.61 15.48 -32.14
N PRO A 470 18.63 15.06 -30.87
CA PRO A 470 19.78 14.37 -30.31
C PRO A 470 20.09 13.11 -31.11
N HIS A 471 21.37 12.84 -31.30
CA HIS A 471 21.85 11.75 -32.16
C HIS A 471 21.28 10.39 -31.74
N ILE A 472 21.10 10.14 -30.44
CA ILE A 472 20.49 8.92 -29.93
C ILE A 472 19.02 8.76 -30.34
N SER A 473 18.25 9.86 -30.43
CA SER A 473 16.85 9.82 -30.90
C SER A 473 16.77 9.52 -32.40
N VAL A 474 17.67 10.08 -33.20
CA VAL A 474 17.76 9.75 -34.64
C VAL A 474 18.10 8.27 -34.83
N LEU A 475 19.07 7.75 -34.07
CA LEU A 475 19.39 6.34 -34.07
C LEU A 475 18.21 5.47 -33.62
N TYR A 476 17.42 5.93 -32.64
CA TYR A 476 16.24 5.22 -32.18
C TYR A 476 15.11 5.20 -33.22
N GLN A 477 14.91 6.27 -33.99
CA GLN A 477 13.94 6.28 -35.09
C GLN A 477 14.31 5.26 -36.17
N LEU A 478 15.58 5.27 -36.59
CA LEU A 478 16.13 4.27 -37.52
C LEU A 478 16.06 2.85 -36.95
N TYR A 479 16.29 2.71 -35.65
CA TYR A 479 16.10 1.45 -34.95
C TYR A 479 14.68 0.96 -35.14
N ARG A 480 13.64 1.77 -34.92
CA ARG A 480 12.23 1.34 -35.11
C ARG A 480 11.95 0.89 -36.54
N GLU A 481 12.43 1.62 -37.55
CA GLU A 481 12.20 1.29 -38.97
C GLU A 481 12.97 0.05 -39.46
N SER A 482 14.03 -0.36 -38.75
CA SER A 482 14.90 -1.46 -39.16
C SER A 482 14.37 -2.85 -38.78
N SER A 483 14.92 -3.90 -39.39
CA SER A 483 14.61 -5.29 -39.03
C SER A 483 15.31 -5.72 -37.72
N VAL A 484 14.98 -6.91 -37.19
CA VAL A 484 15.59 -7.46 -35.96
C VAL A 484 17.12 -7.52 -35.99
N PHE A 485 17.71 -7.70 -37.18
CA PHE A 485 19.15 -7.63 -37.37
C PHE A 485 19.48 -6.43 -38.25
N ILE A 486 20.31 -5.54 -37.73
CA ILE A 486 20.69 -4.29 -38.37
C ILE A 486 22.15 -4.39 -38.79
N ASN A 487 22.43 -4.23 -40.08
CA ASN A 487 23.81 -4.13 -40.56
C ASN A 487 24.42 -2.79 -40.08
N ILE A 488 25.58 -2.84 -39.41
CA ILE A 488 26.21 -1.66 -38.82
C ILE A 488 26.58 -0.62 -39.88
N PHE A 489 27.06 -1.07 -41.04
CA PHE A 489 27.49 -0.16 -42.10
C PHE A 489 26.31 0.61 -42.72
N ASP A 490 25.20 -0.08 -42.99
CA ASP A 490 23.98 0.54 -43.50
C ASP A 490 23.40 1.51 -42.46
N TYR A 491 23.42 1.09 -41.18
CA TYR A 491 22.94 1.92 -40.08
C TYR A 491 23.71 3.23 -39.94
N TYR A 492 25.05 3.17 -40.02
CA TYR A 492 25.90 4.36 -40.02
C TYR A 492 25.66 5.25 -41.23
N SER A 493 25.55 4.65 -42.43
CA SER A 493 25.38 5.39 -43.68
C SER A 493 24.09 6.20 -43.68
N VAL A 494 22.98 5.61 -43.21
CA VAL A 494 21.69 6.31 -43.09
C VAL A 494 21.75 7.38 -42.00
N PHE A 495 22.36 7.08 -40.85
CA PHE A 495 22.53 8.05 -39.76
C PHE A 495 23.32 9.29 -40.22
N LYS A 496 24.44 9.10 -40.93
CA LYS A 496 25.26 10.19 -41.48
C LYS A 496 24.46 11.06 -42.47
N GLY A 497 23.54 10.47 -43.23
CA GLY A 497 22.68 11.19 -44.18
C GLY A 497 21.58 12.03 -43.54
N LEU A 498 21.12 11.66 -42.32
CA LEU A 498 20.07 12.39 -41.60
C LEU A 498 20.59 13.55 -40.74
N ILE A 499 21.88 13.55 -40.40
CA ILE A 499 22.48 14.58 -39.56
C ILE A 499 22.85 15.80 -40.42
N HIS A 500 22.51 17.01 -39.94
CA HIS A 500 22.93 18.24 -40.59
C HIS A 500 24.46 18.38 -40.54
N ARG A 501 25.06 18.51 -41.72
CA ARG A 501 26.49 18.81 -41.85
C ARG A 501 26.73 20.31 -41.74
N PRO A 502 27.61 20.78 -40.82
CA PRO A 502 28.00 22.18 -40.76
C PRO A 502 28.78 22.59 -42.02
N ASP A 503 28.44 23.76 -42.58
CA ASP A 503 29.02 24.26 -43.85
C ASP A 503 30.55 24.48 -43.79
N ASN A 504 31.13 24.63 -42.60
CA ASN A 504 32.53 25.01 -42.39
C ASN A 504 33.49 23.83 -42.14
N LEU A 505 33.06 22.57 -42.33
CA LEU A 505 33.88 21.39 -42.03
C LEU A 505 34.37 20.67 -43.29
N ALA A 506 35.67 20.33 -43.32
CA ALA A 506 36.27 19.46 -44.31
C ALA A 506 35.66 18.04 -44.26
N ASP A 507 35.64 17.33 -45.40
CA ASP A 507 35.04 15.99 -45.52
C ASP A 507 35.64 15.00 -44.52
N ASP A 508 36.97 14.98 -44.38
CA ASP A 508 37.67 14.05 -43.47
C ASP A 508 37.33 14.29 -41.98
N GLU A 509 37.10 15.55 -41.59
CA GLU A 509 36.71 15.90 -40.23
C GLU A 509 35.25 15.57 -39.95
N TRP A 510 34.38 15.76 -40.94
CA TRP A 510 32.98 15.36 -40.87
C TRP A 510 32.84 13.85 -40.69
N ASP A 511 33.61 13.06 -41.42
CA ASP A 511 33.59 11.60 -41.36
C ASP A 511 34.03 11.07 -40.00
N ARG A 512 35.07 11.68 -39.41
CA ARG A 512 35.51 11.31 -38.04
C ARG A 512 34.48 11.67 -36.98
N LYS A 513 33.88 12.87 -37.06
CA LYS A 513 32.89 13.33 -36.07
C LYS A 513 31.59 12.53 -36.15
N SER A 514 31.06 12.34 -37.35
CA SER A 514 29.84 11.54 -37.56
C SER A 514 30.02 10.09 -37.10
N LEU A 515 31.18 9.47 -37.37
CA LEU A 515 31.50 8.14 -36.86
C LEU A 515 31.61 8.11 -35.33
N ALA A 516 32.25 9.10 -34.71
CA ALA A 516 32.35 9.18 -33.25
C ALA A 516 30.98 9.29 -32.58
N TRP A 517 30.09 10.15 -33.09
CA TRP A 517 28.72 10.28 -32.59
C TRP A 517 27.89 9.01 -32.78
N PHE A 518 28.07 8.33 -33.91
CA PHE A 518 27.43 7.05 -34.17
C PHE A 518 27.87 5.98 -33.16
N LEU A 519 29.18 5.83 -32.95
CA LEU A 519 29.74 4.86 -32.00
C LEU A 519 29.29 5.16 -30.57
N GLN A 520 29.26 6.44 -30.18
CA GLN A 520 28.73 6.87 -28.89
C GLN A 520 27.25 6.49 -28.75
N GLY A 521 26.41 6.82 -29.72
CA GLY A 521 24.98 6.51 -29.67
C GLY A 521 24.69 5.01 -29.66
N ILE A 522 25.48 4.19 -30.38
CA ILE A 522 25.40 2.72 -30.27
C ILE A 522 25.80 2.26 -28.87
N ALA A 523 26.86 2.80 -28.29
CA ALA A 523 27.27 2.43 -26.93
C ALA A 523 26.18 2.78 -25.90
N GLU A 524 25.53 3.93 -26.03
CA GLU A 524 24.41 4.35 -25.19
C GLU A 524 23.19 3.44 -25.38
N LEU A 525 22.81 3.10 -26.62
CA LEU A 525 21.71 2.16 -26.89
C LEU A 525 22.01 0.73 -26.37
N LYS A 526 23.27 0.31 -26.37
CA LYS A 526 23.72 -0.94 -25.73
C LYS A 526 23.62 -0.84 -24.21
N PHE A 527 24.02 0.29 -23.63
CA PHE A 527 23.93 0.53 -22.19
C PHE A 527 22.49 0.53 -21.69
N ILE A 528 21.56 1.13 -22.44
CA ILE A 528 20.12 1.09 -22.15
C ILE A 528 19.55 -0.34 -22.31
N GLY A 529 20.23 -1.21 -23.07
CA GLY A 529 19.83 -2.60 -23.27
C GLY A 529 18.86 -2.83 -24.43
N ILE A 530 18.73 -1.85 -25.34
CA ILE A 530 17.84 -1.96 -26.51
C ILE A 530 18.50 -2.82 -27.60
N ILE A 531 19.82 -2.71 -27.75
CA ILE A 531 20.60 -3.42 -28.76
C ILE A 531 21.77 -4.23 -28.17
N ARG A 532 22.20 -5.26 -28.89
CA ARG A 532 23.42 -6.03 -28.56
C ARG A 532 24.13 -6.53 -29.81
N ASP A 533 25.42 -6.81 -29.70
CA ASP A 533 26.19 -7.44 -30.75
C ASP A 533 25.65 -8.85 -31.09
N SER A 534 25.35 -9.06 -32.38
CA SER A 534 24.86 -10.35 -32.84
C SER A 534 25.95 -11.40 -32.75
N LYS A 535 25.64 -12.55 -32.12
CA LYS A 535 26.51 -13.74 -32.17
C LYS A 535 26.28 -14.58 -33.44
N ARG A 536 25.23 -14.29 -34.21
CA ARG A 536 24.75 -15.13 -35.34
C ARG A 536 25.13 -14.55 -36.70
N LYS A 537 25.17 -13.23 -36.83
CA LYS A 537 25.52 -12.52 -38.07
C LYS A 537 26.71 -11.61 -37.84
N PHE A 538 27.72 -11.71 -38.71
CA PHE A 538 28.90 -10.86 -38.68
C PHE A 538 28.51 -9.41 -38.99
N GLU A 539 29.11 -8.44 -38.29
CA GLU A 539 28.87 -6.99 -38.47
C GLU A 539 27.41 -6.53 -38.32
N CYS A 540 26.60 -7.30 -37.59
CA CYS A 540 25.21 -6.94 -37.28
C CYS A 540 25.00 -6.67 -35.80
N VAL A 541 24.12 -5.70 -35.53
CA VAL A 541 23.52 -5.46 -34.23
C VAL A 541 22.14 -6.12 -34.19
N GLU A 542 21.82 -6.77 -33.07
CA GLU A 542 20.53 -7.42 -32.82
C GLU A 542 19.67 -6.56 -31.89
N LYS A 543 18.39 -6.38 -32.26
CA LYS A 543 17.36 -5.80 -31.40
C LYS A 543 17.05 -6.74 -30.24
N ILE A 544 17.13 -6.28 -28.99
CA ILE A 544 16.78 -7.09 -27.80
C ILE A 544 15.37 -6.75 -27.31
N ALA A 545 15.13 -5.46 -27.05
CA ALA A 545 13.86 -4.95 -26.56
C ALA A 545 12.97 -4.52 -27.73
N TRP A 546 11.65 -4.55 -27.59
CA TRP A 546 10.75 -3.89 -28.55
C TRP A 546 10.89 -4.41 -29.99
N LYS A 547 10.94 -5.73 -30.15
CA LYS A 547 11.18 -6.40 -31.44
C LYS A 547 10.05 -6.21 -32.46
N ASP A 548 8.84 -5.92 -31.97
CA ASP A 548 7.62 -5.80 -32.77
C ASP A 548 7.18 -4.33 -33.01
N LEU A 549 8.08 -3.36 -32.79
CA LEU A 549 7.81 -1.91 -32.77
C LEU A 549 8.34 -1.18 -34.00
#